data_AF-A0A2S9GWI8-F1
#
_entry.id   AF-A0A2S9GWI8-F1
#
_cell.length_a   1.000
_cell.length_b   1.000
_cell.length_c   1.000
_cell.angle_alpha   90.00
_cell.angle_beta   90.00
_cell.angle_gamma   90.00
#
_symmetry.space_group_name_H-M   'P 1'
#
loop_
_entity.id
_entity.type
_entity.pdbx_description
1 polymer ?
#
loop_
_entity_poly.entity_id
_entity_poly.type
_entity_poly.pdbx_seq_one_letter_code
_entity_poly.pdbx_strand_id
1 'polypeptide(L)' 'MDTDTDTVFAHVRDERSDTEVEIAVNRGLAVALLEGPLEGLKIMQAAGVPNEICARVLNSTTRRRASDWH' A
#
# COMPACT_ATOMS: atom_id res chain seq x y z
N MET A 1 18.88 41.57 -8.38
CA MET A 1 18.81 40.59 -9.48
C MET A 1 18.23 39.35 -8.85
N ASP A 2 17.03 39.02 -9.28
CA ASP A 2 16.06 38.23 -8.56
C ASP A 2 16.49 36.79 -8.28
N THR A 3 16.06 36.34 -7.11
CA THR A 3 16.01 34.95 -6.68
C THR A 3 15.05 34.18 -7.59
N ASP A 4 15.54 33.18 -8.31
CA ASP A 4 14.72 32.07 -8.78
C ASP A 4 15.57 30.81 -8.78
N THR A 5 15.68 30.22 -7.59
CA THR A 5 16.11 28.81 -7.46
C THR A 5 14.82 28.01 -7.43
N ASP A 6 14.17 27.91 -8.59
CA ASP A 6 12.99 27.09 -8.76
C ASP A 6 13.42 25.62 -8.70
N THR A 7 13.49 25.13 -7.47
CA THR A 7 13.80 23.73 -7.18
C THR A 7 12.55 22.96 -7.56
N VAL A 8 12.55 22.46 -8.80
CA VAL A 8 11.57 21.50 -9.28
C VAL A 8 11.70 20.27 -8.36
N PHE A 9 10.81 20.16 -7.36
CA PHE A 9 10.56 18.91 -6.68
C PHE A 9 9.95 17.98 -7.72
N ALA A 10 10.81 17.34 -8.51
CA ALA A 10 10.44 16.14 -9.20
C ALA A 10 9.90 15.20 -8.11
N HIS A 11 8.58 15.05 -8.09
CA HIS A 11 7.89 14.05 -7.30
C HIS A 11 8.35 12.71 -7.88
N VAL A 12 9.53 12.26 -7.47
CA VAL A 12 10.02 10.93 -7.77
C VAL A 12 9.06 10.01 -7.01
N ARG A 13 7.97 9.62 -7.69
CA ARG A 13 7.10 8.54 -7.25
C ARG A 13 8.03 7.36 -7.01
N ASP A 14 8.12 6.93 -5.76
CA ASP A 14 8.97 5.81 -5.41
C ASP A 14 8.26 4.53 -5.86
N GLU A 15 8.39 4.17 -7.14
CA GLU A 15 7.82 2.95 -7.72
C GLU A 15 8.16 1.69 -6.88
N ARG A 16 9.22 1.78 -6.07
CA ARG A 16 9.63 0.76 -5.10
C ARG A 16 8.64 0.64 -3.94
N SER A 17 8.10 1.74 -3.41
CA SER A 17 7.08 1.70 -2.34
C SER A 17 5.78 1.08 -2.86
N ASP A 18 5.40 1.38 -4.09
CA ASP A 18 4.18 0.86 -4.72
C ASP A 18 4.21 -0.67 -4.80
N THR A 19 5.35 -1.21 -5.24
CA THR A 19 5.56 -2.65 -5.35
C THR A 19 5.56 -3.33 -3.97
N GLU A 20 6.15 -2.69 -2.95
CA GLU A 20 6.21 -3.23 -1.59
C GLU A 20 4.84 -3.31 -0.94
N VAL A 21 4.00 -2.28 -1.09
CA VAL A 21 2.62 -2.27 -0.57
C VAL A 21 1.78 -3.32 -1.30
N GLU A 22 1.93 -3.47 -2.62
CA GLU A 22 1.21 -4.51 -3.37
C GLU A 22 1.58 -5.93 -2.90
N ILE A 23 2.87 -6.21 -2.72
CA ILE A 23 3.36 -7.49 -2.22
C ILE A 23 2.83 -7.76 -0.80
N ALA A 24 2.87 -6.75 0.07
CA ALA A 24 2.36 -6.87 1.44
C ALA A 24 0.87 -7.20 1.46
N VAL A 25 0.06 -6.52 0.63
CA VAL A 25 -1.37 -6.81 0.49
C VAL A 25 -1.60 -8.22 -0.07
N ASN A 26 -0.86 -8.64 -1.10
CA ASN A 26 -0.98 -9.98 -1.67
C ASN A 26 -0.69 -11.06 -0.63
N ARG A 27 0.37 -10.89 0.18
CA ARG A 27 0.71 -11.81 1.28
C ARG A 27 -0.38 -11.84 2.34
N GLY A 28 -0.86 -10.68 2.78
CA GLY A 28 -1.94 -10.61 3.76
C GLY A 28 -3.24 -11.26 3.27
N LEU A 29 -3.59 -11.11 1.98
CA LEU A 29 -4.77 -11.77 1.39
C LEU A 29 -4.60 -13.29 1.33
N ALA A 30 -3.41 -13.78 1.00
CA ALA A 30 -3.12 -15.21 1.02
C ALA A 30 -3.26 -15.80 2.44
N VAL A 31 -2.72 -15.11 3.44
CA VAL A 31 -2.88 -15.52 4.86
C VAL A 31 -4.34 -15.42 5.29
N ALA A 32 -5.06 -14.37 4.89
CA ALA A 32 -6.48 -14.24 5.18
C ALA A 32 -7.31 -15.41 4.63
N LEU A 33 -6.93 -15.93 3.47
CA LEU A 33 -7.58 -17.09 2.85
C LEU A 33 -7.28 -18.41 3.59
N LEU A 34 -6.07 -18.56 4.14
CA LEU A 34 -5.62 -19.81 4.77
C LEU A 34 -5.94 -19.88 6.27
N GLU A 35 -5.77 -18.78 7.00
CA GLU A 35 -5.83 -18.72 8.47
C GLU A 35 -6.93 -17.78 8.99
N GLY A 36 -7.55 -17.01 8.08
CA GLY A 36 -8.64 -16.11 8.39
C GLY A 36 -8.25 -14.62 8.39
N PRO A 37 -9.26 -13.73 8.30
CA PRO A 37 -9.04 -12.31 7.99
C PRO A 37 -8.21 -11.55 9.04
N LEU A 38 -8.23 -11.97 10.31
CA LEU A 38 -7.46 -11.33 11.37
C LEU A 38 -5.95 -11.56 11.21
N GLU A 39 -5.53 -12.75 10.79
CA GLU A 39 -4.10 -13.04 10.57
C GLU A 39 -3.59 -12.33 9.31
N GLY A 40 -4.41 -12.27 8.26
CA GLY A 40 -4.11 -11.46 7.08
C GLY A 40 -3.94 -9.97 7.42
N LEU A 41 -4.80 -9.43 8.29
CA LEU A 41 -4.69 -8.05 8.77
C LEU A 41 -3.37 -7.79 9.49
N LYS A 42 -2.98 -8.67 10.43
CA LYS A 42 -1.72 -8.53 11.18
C LYS A 42 -0.51 -8.49 10.25
N ILE A 43 -0.49 -9.34 9.22
CA ILE A 43 0.60 -9.39 8.24
C ILE A 43 0.70 -8.08 7.45
N MET A 44 -0.43 -7.53 7.01
CA MET A 44 -0.44 -6.23 6.29
C MET A 44 0.00 -5.08 7.21
N GLN A 45 -0.49 -5.03 8.45
CA GLN A 45 -0.11 -4.00 9.43
C GLN A 45 1.37 -4.08 9.81
N ALA A 46 1.92 -5.28 9.99
CA ALA A 46 3.33 -5.47 10.28
C ALA A 46 4.24 -5.01 9.12
N ALA A 47 3.73 -5.02 7.89
CA ALA A 47 4.39 -4.50 6.70
C ALA A 47 4.13 -2.99 6.47
N GLY A 48 3.44 -2.30 7.39
CA GLY A 48 3.19 -0.86 7.31
C GLY A 48 2.04 -0.46 6.39
N VAL A 49 1.22 -1.41 5.91
CA VAL A 49 0.08 -1.09 5.05
C VAL A 49 -0.97 -0.30 5.84
N PRO A 50 -1.44 0.86 5.33
CA PRO A 50 -2.48 1.65 5.97
C PRO A 50 -3.76 0.86 6.28
N ASN A 51 -4.32 1.08 7.49
CA ASN A 51 -5.53 0.38 7.95
C ASN A 51 -6.72 0.51 6.98
N GLU A 52 -6.86 1.65 6.30
CA GLU A 52 -7.91 1.87 5.30
C GLU A 52 -7.79 0.93 4.10
N ILE A 53 -6.56 0.68 3.64
CA ILE A 53 -6.27 -0.27 2.57
C ILE A 53 -6.56 -1.68 3.08
N CYS A 54 -6.02 -2.06 4.24
CA CYS A 54 -6.23 -3.37 4.85
C CYS A 54 -7.73 -3.71 5.00
N ALA A 55 -8.50 -2.81 5.61
CA ALA A 55 -9.94 -3.00 5.82
C ALA A 55 -10.70 -3.12 4.50
N ARG A 56 -10.32 -2.34 3.48
CA ARG A 56 -10.96 -2.39 2.16
C ARG A 56 -10.70 -3.71 1.44
N VAL A 57 -9.44 -4.14 1.36
CA VAL A 57 -9.05 -5.34 0.59
C VAL A 57 -9.48 -6.64 1.25
N LEU A 58 -9.51 -6.68 2.59
CA LEU A 58 -10.01 -7.84 3.35
C LEU A 58 -11.54 -7.97 3.28
N ASN A 59 -12.27 -6.85 3.19
CA ASN A 59 -13.73 -6.87 3.03
C ASN A 59 -14.13 -7.25 1.59
N SER A 60 -13.36 -6.84 0.59
CA SER A 60 -13.61 -7.21 -0.80
C SER A 60 -12.36 -7.02 -1.65
N THR A 61 -11.85 -8.12 -2.21
CA THR A 61 -10.63 -8.12 -3.05
C THR A 61 -10.81 -7.31 -4.35
N THR A 62 -12.05 -7.13 -4.82
CA THR A 62 -12.37 -6.32 -6.00
C THR A 62 -12.30 -4.80 -5.74
N ARG A 63 -12.10 -4.38 -4.49
CA ARG A 63 -11.97 -2.96 -4.11
C ARG A 63 -10.53 -2.46 -4.05
N ARG A 64 -9.56 -3.25 -4.52
CA ARG A 64 -8.18 -2.80 -4.72
C ARG A 64 -8.15 -1.70 -5.76
N ARG A 65 -7.45 -0.61 -5.47
CA ARG A 65 -7.29 0.52 -6.39
C ARG A 65 -5.83 0.64 -6.77
N ALA A 66 -5.56 1.05 -8.01
CA ALA A 66 -4.20 1.37 -8.44
C ALA A 66 -3.59 2.49 -7.58
N SER A 67 -4.43 3.41 -7.07
CA SER A 67 -4.01 4.50 -6.18
C SER A 67 -3.57 4.06 -4.79
N ASP A 68 -3.75 2.79 -4.42
CA ASP A 68 -3.41 2.29 -3.08
C ASP A 68 -1.92 2.04 -2.93
N TRP A 69 -1.21 2.02 -4.05
CA TRP A 69 0.20 1.74 -4.11
C TRP A 69 1.02 3.05 -4.07
N HIS A 70 0.41 4.22 -4.31
CA HIS A 70 1.10 5.51 -4.41
C HIS A 70 1.24 6.26 -3.07
#